data_AF-A0A942V5J7-F1
#
_entry.id   AF-A0A942V5J7-F1
#
_cell.length_a   1.000
_cell.length_b   1.000
_cell.length_c   1.000
_cell.angle_alpha   90.00
_cell.angle_beta   90.00
_cell.angle_gamma   90.00
#
_symmetry.space_group_name_H-M   'P 1'
#
loop_
_entity.id
_entity.type
_entity.pdbx_description
1 polymer ?
#
loop_
_entity_poly.entity_id
_entity_poly.type
_entity_poly.pdbx_seq_one_letter_code
_entity_poly.pdbx_strand_id
1 'polypeptide(L)'
;MKSIKFFCLIFSFCVVSAAVRAAVAPEYADNSYSNHELTRAEKKCLDEGYKITYANCSNQTAPADQCPHHKSYYRTCSQEQWCRNNNFRFLKEDCKLPLYPLKMCDNQFPLYRTCQENVIKACEDSGFTSKDECKLTDKRCPYSKDYGICCGKCEDFSHILKQIPAGYVPTGETCTTCGGITKTNIKPAPCKGFQMCQYGPMSPQTPRCRQADKVLYSACKTADTVCKEKGYTHTTCKATEDAMDCPENPVYKTCITNCFKLAVSLNPDSEILPWDAQNPVIDLTKKSLKSLIGMEHPGCSKQQRPVIEININKKQLEQYQNLFEHDIENLAFKINFEESVSLPINGKLKNVKVTFSGKVPECPIKGEKAVVSGVVSFVNAPNLCTNFVVEPNSKLITSGNIRGNVNLGRDSSLGVKGDLLGYLKAGSYTEVLIKGKLEYNDPLNSDADSESIVFGCNSKNKIEKGIVADTSSIVVKQYGKLDAANILLKSTSDNLQLPNTLGSIHLHKYTKLFSTYGNEGEDTIFPLMNNDGNTKDCDDKYYVHIGSAVDQNQQTMSIEPSNRLEDKWQCRKLRSKQMECD
;
A
#
# COMPACT_ATOMS: atom_id res chain seq x y z
N MET A 1 60.24 -55.62 -58.30
CA MET A 1 61.38 -55.45 -59.23
C MET A 1 62.54 -54.84 -58.47
N LYS A 2 63.71 -55.49 -58.55
CA LYS A 2 65.07 -54.98 -58.26
C LYS A 2 65.39 -54.67 -56.79
N SER A 3 66.60 -54.87 -56.28
CA SER A 3 67.77 -55.67 -56.66
C SER A 3 68.77 -55.47 -55.51
N ILE A 4 69.29 -56.58 -55.00
CA ILE A 4 70.68 -56.88 -54.58
C ILE A 4 71.66 -55.69 -54.51
N LYS A 5 72.42 -55.61 -53.39
CA LYS A 5 73.91 -55.54 -53.27
C LYS A 5 74.27 -55.40 -51.78
N PHE A 6 74.86 -56.38 -51.07
CA PHE A 6 76.19 -57.02 -51.17
C PHE A 6 77.35 -56.11 -50.72
N PHE A 7 78.23 -56.71 -49.90
CA PHE A 7 79.61 -56.37 -49.46
C PHE A 7 79.77 -55.80 -48.04
N CYS A 8 80.75 -56.16 -47.20
CA CYS A 8 81.66 -57.30 -46.95
C CYS A 8 82.67 -56.81 -45.88
N LEU A 9 83.18 -57.71 -45.03
CA LEU A 9 84.44 -57.70 -44.22
C LEU A 9 84.13 -58.41 -42.89
N ILE A 10 84.46 -59.69 -42.65
CA ILE A 10 85.75 -60.42 -42.65
C ILE A 10 86.78 -59.83 -41.68
N PHE A 11 86.99 -60.51 -40.55
CA PHE A 11 88.29 -61.04 -40.04
C PHE A 11 87.98 -61.92 -38.81
N SER A 12 88.04 -63.25 -38.89
CA SER A 12 89.18 -64.18 -38.86
C SER A 12 89.69 -64.55 -37.46
N PHE A 13 89.58 -65.86 -37.17
CA PHE A 13 90.51 -66.76 -36.46
C PHE A 13 90.89 -66.54 -34.99
N CYS A 14 90.57 -67.53 -34.13
CA CYS A 14 91.53 -68.60 -33.84
C CYS A 14 90.83 -69.79 -33.15
N VAL A 15 90.84 -70.93 -33.84
CA VAL A 15 90.61 -72.27 -33.28
C VAL A 15 91.87 -72.68 -32.53
N VAL A 16 91.74 -73.11 -31.27
CA VAL A 16 92.68 -74.04 -30.66
C VAL A 16 91.88 -75.25 -30.22
N SER A 17 92.01 -76.31 -31.00
CA SER A 17 91.66 -77.67 -30.66
C SER A 17 92.60 -78.17 -29.56
N ALA A 18 92.05 -78.67 -28.47
CA ALA A 18 92.74 -79.61 -27.59
C ALA A 18 91.88 -80.86 -27.49
N ALA A 19 92.42 -81.93 -28.07
CA ALA A 19 91.87 -83.26 -28.08
C ALA A 19 91.73 -83.83 -26.66
N VAL A 20 90.65 -84.60 -26.49
CA VAL A 20 90.58 -85.90 -25.80
C VAL A 20 91.50 -86.05 -24.58
N ARG A 21 90.88 -86.09 -23.40
CA ARG A 21 91.16 -87.14 -22.41
C ARG A 21 89.84 -87.62 -21.83
N ALA A 22 89.27 -88.63 -22.47
CA ALA A 22 88.69 -89.72 -21.70
C ALA A 22 89.84 -90.27 -20.84
N ALA A 23 89.82 -89.92 -19.56
CA ALA A 23 90.62 -90.59 -18.55
C ALA A 23 89.61 -91.09 -17.54
N VAL A 24 89.16 -92.33 -17.76
CA VAL A 24 89.67 -93.49 -17.00
C VAL A 24 88.93 -93.50 -15.67
N ALA A 25 87.88 -94.30 -15.63
CA ALA A 25 87.44 -94.89 -14.37
C ALA A 25 88.73 -95.42 -13.71
N PRO A 26 89.09 -94.97 -12.50
CA PRO A 26 90.18 -95.63 -11.80
C PRO A 26 89.76 -97.10 -11.66
N GLU A 27 90.48 -97.97 -12.35
CA GLU A 27 90.50 -99.41 -12.11
C GLU A 27 90.96 -99.62 -10.67
N TYR A 28 90.03 -99.52 -9.73
CA TYR A 28 90.20 -100.08 -8.41
C TYR A 28 88.89 -100.70 -8.00
N ALA A 29 88.99 -102.02 -7.83
CA ALA A 29 88.01 -102.87 -7.20
C ALA A 29 86.75 -103.10 -8.03
N ASP A 30 86.91 -103.93 -9.06
CA ASP A 30 86.07 -105.11 -9.18
C ASP A 30 85.81 -105.66 -7.76
N ASN A 31 84.66 -105.30 -7.19
CA ASN A 31 84.21 -105.80 -5.91
C ASN A 31 83.12 -106.82 -6.19
N SER A 32 83.52 -107.88 -6.89
CA SER A 32 83.35 -109.19 -6.29
C SER A 32 83.85 -109.10 -4.83
N TYR A 33 82.96 -108.74 -3.89
CA TYR A 33 83.25 -108.89 -2.46
C TYR A 33 83.19 -110.39 -2.11
N SER A 34 84.09 -111.15 -2.72
CA SER A 34 84.55 -112.43 -2.21
C SER A 34 85.59 -112.13 -1.14
N ASN A 35 85.17 -112.21 0.13
CA ASN A 35 86.01 -112.50 1.30
C ASN A 35 87.33 -111.69 1.47
N HIS A 36 87.28 -110.36 1.52
CA HIS A 36 88.37 -109.53 2.09
C HIS A 36 88.07 -109.16 3.55
N GLU A 37 89.03 -109.35 4.47
CA GLU A 37 88.90 -108.94 5.88
C GLU A 37 88.94 -107.40 6.00
N LEU A 38 87.80 -106.79 6.38
CA LEU A 38 87.70 -105.33 6.54
C LEU A 38 88.72 -104.78 7.56
N THR A 39 89.40 -103.69 7.20
CA THR A 39 90.33 -102.99 8.10
C THR A 39 89.57 -102.37 9.29
N ARG A 40 90.29 -102.07 10.39
CA ARG A 40 89.69 -101.45 11.59
C ARG A 40 89.00 -100.11 11.27
N ALA A 41 89.54 -99.32 10.36
CA ALA A 41 88.96 -98.03 9.96
C ALA A 41 87.68 -98.20 9.14
N GLU A 42 87.64 -99.17 8.22
CA GLU A 42 86.45 -99.49 7.43
C GLU A 42 85.33 -100.08 8.28
N LYS A 43 85.67 -100.99 9.22
CA LYS A 43 84.70 -101.50 10.21
C LYS A 43 84.08 -100.37 11.00
N LYS A 44 84.89 -99.43 11.49
CA LYS A 44 84.39 -98.29 12.26
C LYS A 44 83.45 -97.40 11.44
N CYS A 45 83.78 -97.11 10.17
CA CYS A 45 82.88 -96.37 9.28
C CYS A 45 81.55 -97.11 9.08
N LEU A 46 81.58 -98.42 8.81
CA LEU A 46 80.40 -99.24 8.60
C LEU A 46 79.52 -99.34 9.86
N ASP A 47 80.15 -99.50 11.03
CA ASP A 47 79.49 -99.54 12.35
C ASP A 47 78.83 -98.18 12.68
N GLU A 48 79.47 -97.06 12.32
CA GLU A 48 78.92 -95.71 12.48
C GLU A 48 77.89 -95.32 11.39
N GLY A 49 77.58 -96.26 10.49
CA GLY A 49 76.51 -96.13 9.48
C GLY A 49 76.94 -95.52 8.15
N TYR A 50 78.24 -95.34 7.89
CA TYR A 50 78.78 -94.89 6.60
C TYR A 50 78.93 -96.09 5.66
N LYS A 51 77.83 -96.46 5.01
CA LYS A 51 77.70 -97.70 4.20
C LYS A 51 77.71 -97.45 2.69
N ILE A 52 77.80 -96.20 2.27
CA ILE A 52 77.72 -95.79 0.86
C ILE A 52 79.14 -95.53 0.35
N THR A 53 79.45 -96.03 -0.84
CA THR A 53 80.67 -95.66 -1.60
C THR A 53 80.29 -94.81 -2.81
N TYR A 54 81.27 -94.26 -3.52
CA TYR A 54 81.02 -93.39 -4.68
C TYR A 54 80.13 -94.07 -5.76
N ALA A 55 80.24 -95.39 -5.91
CA ALA A 55 79.46 -96.18 -6.86
C ALA A 55 77.98 -96.37 -6.47
N ASN A 56 77.62 -96.11 -5.20
CA ASN A 56 76.27 -96.32 -4.71
C ASN A 56 75.32 -95.13 -5.01
N CYS A 57 75.85 -93.98 -5.45
CA CYS A 57 75.02 -92.82 -5.76
C CYS A 57 74.59 -92.81 -7.23
N SER A 58 73.37 -92.34 -7.49
CA SER A 58 72.83 -92.20 -8.84
C SER A 58 73.53 -91.09 -9.62
N ASN A 59 73.33 -91.03 -10.94
CA ASN A 59 73.83 -89.96 -11.79
C ASN A 59 73.31 -88.54 -11.46
N GLN A 60 72.32 -88.41 -10.56
CA GLN A 60 71.74 -87.14 -10.10
C GLN A 60 72.05 -86.81 -8.63
N THR A 61 72.85 -87.63 -7.96
CA THR A 61 73.27 -87.44 -6.56
C THR A 61 74.78 -87.64 -6.43
N ALA A 62 75.41 -86.98 -5.47
CA ALA A 62 76.82 -87.17 -5.17
C ALA A 62 76.96 -87.64 -3.72
N PRO A 63 77.96 -88.48 -3.38
CA PRO A 63 78.19 -88.88 -2.00
C PRO A 63 78.39 -87.66 -1.11
N ALA A 64 77.67 -87.64 0.02
CA ALA A 64 77.73 -86.62 1.04
C ALA A 64 77.96 -87.27 2.40
N ASP A 65 78.41 -86.47 3.36
CA ASP A 65 78.78 -86.93 4.70
C ASP A 65 79.88 -88.00 4.65
N GLN A 66 81.08 -87.61 4.26
CA GLN A 66 82.24 -88.52 4.20
C GLN A 66 82.62 -89.03 5.59
N CYS A 67 82.95 -90.32 5.69
CA CYS A 67 83.41 -90.91 6.95
C CYS A 67 84.74 -90.28 7.38
N PRO A 68 84.86 -89.77 8.62
CA PRO A 68 86.10 -89.19 9.12
C PRO A 68 87.26 -90.19 9.19
N HIS A 69 86.93 -91.48 9.29
CA HIS A 69 87.91 -92.56 9.47
C HIS A 69 88.34 -93.21 8.15
N HIS A 70 87.59 -93.04 7.06
CA HIS A 70 87.95 -93.60 5.76
C HIS A 70 87.35 -92.81 4.58
N LYS A 71 88.18 -92.47 3.59
CA LYS A 71 87.80 -91.55 2.50
C LYS A 71 86.79 -92.12 1.51
N SER A 72 86.64 -93.45 1.45
CA SER A 72 85.77 -94.12 0.46
C SER A 72 84.35 -94.38 0.94
N TYR A 73 84.06 -94.14 2.23
CA TYR A 73 82.74 -94.38 2.83
C TYR A 73 82.02 -93.07 3.14
N TYR A 74 80.73 -93.05 2.88
CA TYR A 74 79.83 -91.91 2.98
C TYR A 74 78.53 -92.38 3.64
N ARG A 75 77.77 -91.43 4.19
CA ARG A 75 76.50 -91.76 4.86
C ARG A 75 75.31 -91.65 3.92
N THR A 76 75.34 -90.67 3.01
CA THR A 76 74.19 -90.33 2.17
C THR A 76 74.62 -89.99 0.74
N CYS A 77 73.68 -90.03 -0.20
CA CYS A 77 73.82 -89.44 -1.52
C CYS A 77 72.97 -88.16 -1.56
N SER A 78 73.57 -87.01 -1.85
CA SER A 78 72.92 -85.68 -1.81
C SER A 78 72.76 -85.08 -3.21
N GLN A 79 71.54 -84.61 -3.50
CA GLN A 79 71.24 -83.82 -4.69
C GLN A 79 71.91 -82.44 -4.65
N GLU A 80 71.98 -81.82 -3.46
CA GLU A 80 72.65 -80.53 -3.27
C GLU A 80 74.15 -80.63 -3.58
N GLN A 81 74.81 -81.65 -3.03
CA GLN A 81 76.25 -81.83 -3.22
C GLN A 81 76.59 -82.05 -4.69
N TRP A 82 75.73 -82.76 -5.43
CA TRP A 82 75.85 -82.92 -6.88
C TRP A 82 75.80 -81.59 -7.62
N CYS A 83 74.85 -80.71 -7.29
CA CYS A 83 74.73 -79.38 -7.89
C CYS A 83 75.95 -78.50 -7.63
N ARG A 84 76.45 -78.51 -6.39
CA ARG A 84 77.65 -77.76 -6.02
C ARG A 84 78.87 -78.26 -6.79
N ASN A 85 79.02 -79.58 -6.94
CA ASN A 85 80.08 -80.19 -7.77
C ASN A 85 79.96 -79.78 -9.25
N ASN A 86 78.76 -79.48 -9.74
CA ASN A 86 78.47 -79.03 -11.11
C ASN A 86 78.36 -77.50 -11.29
N ASN A 87 78.90 -76.71 -10.35
CA ASN A 87 78.95 -75.24 -10.39
C ASN A 87 77.60 -74.50 -10.29
N PHE A 88 76.58 -75.12 -9.72
CA PHE A 88 75.38 -74.41 -9.27
C PHE A 88 75.58 -74.01 -7.82
N ARG A 89 75.64 -72.70 -7.54
CA ARG A 89 76.10 -72.16 -6.25
C ARG A 89 75.14 -71.17 -5.60
N PHE A 90 74.21 -70.59 -6.36
CA PHE A 90 73.32 -69.53 -5.88
C PHE A 90 71.98 -70.10 -5.44
N LEU A 91 71.51 -69.74 -4.26
CA LEU A 91 70.11 -69.86 -3.87
C LEU A 91 69.29 -68.74 -4.52
N LYS A 92 67.97 -68.86 -4.54
CA LYS A 92 67.07 -67.82 -5.07
C LYS A 92 67.24 -66.50 -4.32
N GLU A 93 67.48 -66.58 -3.01
CA GLU A 93 67.61 -65.46 -2.09
C GLU A 93 68.94 -64.71 -2.23
N ASP A 94 69.93 -65.32 -2.90
CA ASP A 94 71.23 -64.72 -3.17
C ASP A 94 71.17 -63.68 -4.28
N CYS A 95 70.19 -63.78 -5.19
CA CYS A 95 69.98 -62.79 -6.23
C CYS A 95 69.16 -61.62 -5.68
N LYS A 96 69.85 -60.54 -5.28
CA LYS A 96 69.20 -59.29 -4.87
C LYS A 96 68.72 -58.51 -6.09
N LEU A 97 67.47 -58.02 -6.04
CA LEU A 97 66.90 -57.18 -7.10
C LEU A 97 67.88 -56.04 -7.47
N PRO A 98 68.05 -55.73 -8.77
CA PRO A 98 67.25 -56.19 -9.92
C PRO A 98 67.71 -57.53 -10.53
N LEU A 99 68.58 -58.29 -9.85
CA LEU A 99 69.06 -59.58 -10.32
C LEU A 99 68.08 -60.71 -9.97
N TYR A 100 67.84 -61.62 -10.90
CA TYR A 100 67.00 -62.81 -10.73
C TYR A 100 67.81 -64.09 -11.02
N PRO A 101 67.52 -65.21 -10.33
CA PRO A 101 68.23 -66.46 -10.54
C PRO A 101 67.90 -67.09 -11.89
N LEU A 102 68.92 -67.59 -12.60
CA LEU A 102 68.80 -68.28 -13.89
C LEU A 102 69.61 -69.58 -13.92
N LYS A 103 69.16 -70.50 -14.79
CA LYS A 103 69.73 -71.84 -15.00
C LYS A 103 69.76 -72.64 -13.69
N MET A 104 68.58 -73.13 -13.30
CA MET A 104 68.40 -74.04 -12.17
C MET A 104 69.20 -75.33 -12.40
N CYS A 105 69.65 -75.96 -11.33
CA CYS A 105 70.43 -77.19 -11.37
C CYS A 105 69.68 -78.27 -12.14
N ASP A 106 70.41 -79.05 -12.94
CA ASP A 106 69.83 -80.02 -13.87
C ASP A 106 69.08 -81.15 -13.15
N ASN A 107 69.45 -81.48 -11.90
CA ASN A 107 68.72 -82.43 -11.06
C ASN A 107 67.52 -81.81 -10.29
N GLN A 108 67.15 -80.56 -10.62
CA GLN A 108 66.06 -79.79 -10.03
C GLN A 108 66.22 -79.43 -8.54
N PHE A 109 67.40 -79.57 -7.96
CA PHE A 109 67.68 -78.96 -6.65
C PHE A 109 67.73 -77.42 -6.79
N PRO A 110 67.21 -76.63 -5.83
CA PRO A 110 67.05 -75.17 -5.94
C PRO A 110 68.36 -74.36 -5.83
N LEU A 111 69.37 -74.77 -6.58
CA LEU A 111 70.60 -74.03 -6.82
C LEU A 111 70.64 -73.56 -8.27
N TYR A 112 71.13 -72.35 -8.49
CA TYR A 112 71.19 -71.67 -9.78
C TYR A 112 72.63 -71.39 -10.16
N ARG A 113 72.87 -71.29 -11.45
CA ARG A 113 74.23 -71.08 -11.99
C ARG A 113 74.63 -69.61 -11.99
N THR A 114 73.68 -68.69 -12.14
CA THR A 114 73.95 -67.26 -12.22
C THR A 114 72.74 -66.45 -11.76
N CYS A 115 72.99 -65.24 -11.28
CA CYS A 115 71.98 -64.20 -11.17
C CYS A 115 72.11 -63.26 -12.38
N GLN A 116 71.02 -62.90 -13.05
CA GLN A 116 71.03 -61.99 -14.21
C GLN A 116 70.02 -60.85 -14.00
N GLU A 117 70.38 -59.65 -14.45
CA GLU A 117 69.57 -58.45 -14.28
C GLU A 117 68.29 -58.47 -15.12
N ASN A 118 67.16 -58.10 -14.50
CA ASN A 118 65.89 -57.85 -15.16
C ASN A 118 65.16 -56.66 -14.50
N VAL A 119 65.50 -55.46 -14.96
CA VAL A 119 65.00 -54.18 -14.42
C VAL A 119 63.48 -54.03 -14.59
N ILE A 120 62.95 -54.47 -15.75
CA ILE A 120 61.52 -54.37 -16.06
C ILE A 120 60.71 -55.13 -15.01
N LYS A 121 61.06 -56.41 -14.82
CA LYS A 121 60.39 -57.27 -13.85
C LYS A 121 60.55 -56.76 -12.42
N ALA A 122 61.71 -56.20 -12.06
CA ALA A 122 61.94 -55.64 -10.73
C ALA A 122 61.05 -54.42 -10.44
N CYS A 123 60.79 -53.56 -11.44
CA CYS A 123 59.90 -52.42 -11.30
C CYS A 123 58.43 -52.83 -11.24
N GLU A 124 58.01 -53.78 -12.09
CA GLU A 124 56.64 -54.29 -12.12
C GLU A 124 56.29 -55.08 -10.84
N ASP A 125 57.17 -55.97 -10.38
CA ASP A 125 57.01 -56.70 -9.11
C ASP A 125 56.94 -55.74 -7.89
N SER A 126 57.54 -54.55 -8.02
CA SER A 126 57.49 -53.47 -7.00
C SER A 126 56.27 -52.55 -7.14
N GLY A 127 55.35 -52.84 -8.06
CA GLY A 127 54.10 -52.11 -8.26
C GLY A 127 54.25 -50.78 -9.03
N PHE A 128 55.34 -50.59 -9.77
CA PHE A 128 55.52 -49.41 -10.64
C PHE A 128 55.05 -49.69 -12.06
N THR A 129 54.53 -48.64 -12.72
CA THR A 129 53.95 -48.68 -14.08
C THR A 129 54.81 -47.89 -15.06
N SER A 130 54.85 -48.30 -16.33
CA SER A 130 55.62 -47.62 -17.38
C SER A 130 55.13 -46.18 -17.65
N LYS A 131 56.05 -45.28 -17.99
CA LYS A 131 55.79 -43.90 -18.46
C LYS A 131 54.91 -43.84 -19.71
N ASP A 132 54.88 -44.93 -20.48
CA ASP A 132 54.08 -45.01 -21.70
C ASP A 132 52.58 -45.23 -21.40
N GLU A 133 52.24 -45.71 -20.20
CA GLU A 133 50.85 -45.93 -19.79
C GLU A 133 50.22 -44.68 -19.15
N CYS A 134 51.02 -43.85 -18.47
CA CYS A 134 50.51 -42.68 -17.77
C CYS A 134 51.60 -41.64 -17.47
N LYS A 135 51.17 -40.40 -17.17
CA LYS A 135 52.07 -39.38 -16.64
C LYS A 135 52.47 -39.76 -15.20
N LEU A 136 53.76 -40.05 -15.02
CA LEU A 136 54.33 -40.50 -13.75
C LEU A 136 54.53 -39.35 -12.74
N THR A 137 54.19 -39.61 -11.47
CA THR A 137 54.56 -38.80 -10.29
C THR A 137 56.03 -39.02 -9.91
N ASP A 138 56.66 -38.10 -9.21
CA ASP A 138 58.10 -38.12 -8.87
C ASP A 138 58.58 -39.37 -8.10
N LYS A 139 57.66 -40.20 -7.60
CA LYS A 139 57.97 -41.54 -7.10
C LYS A 139 58.26 -42.49 -8.28
N ARG A 140 59.55 -42.57 -8.64
CA ARG A 140 60.07 -43.46 -9.69
C ARG A 140 60.53 -44.81 -9.13
N CYS A 141 60.55 -45.82 -9.99
CA CYS A 141 61.17 -47.10 -9.67
C CYS A 141 62.68 -46.90 -9.41
N PRO A 142 63.26 -47.49 -8.34
CA PRO A 142 64.68 -47.37 -8.05
C PRO A 142 65.60 -47.87 -9.17
N TYR A 143 65.12 -48.84 -9.96
CA TYR A 143 65.91 -49.51 -11.00
C TYR A 143 65.71 -48.89 -12.40
N SER A 144 64.66 -48.10 -12.62
CA SER A 144 64.40 -47.44 -13.91
C SER A 144 63.65 -46.12 -13.75
N LYS A 145 64.11 -45.10 -14.48
CA LYS A 145 63.43 -43.80 -14.56
C LYS A 145 62.14 -43.84 -15.39
N ASP A 146 61.96 -44.90 -16.17
CA ASP A 146 60.83 -45.08 -17.07
C ASP A 146 59.63 -45.73 -16.39
N TYR A 147 59.75 -46.11 -15.12
CA TYR A 147 58.67 -46.68 -14.32
C TYR A 147 58.39 -45.81 -13.09
N GLY A 148 57.12 -45.63 -12.72
CA GLY A 148 56.69 -44.81 -11.58
C GLY A 148 55.22 -45.01 -11.23
N ILE A 149 54.68 -44.15 -10.36
CA ILE A 149 53.25 -44.17 -9.98
C ILE A 149 52.47 -43.15 -10.82
N CYS A 150 51.32 -43.51 -11.38
CA CYS A 150 50.45 -42.61 -12.14
C CYS A 150 49.87 -41.46 -11.30
N CYS A 151 49.75 -40.27 -11.89
CA CYS A 151 49.01 -39.15 -11.27
C CYS A 151 47.48 -39.29 -11.47
N GLY A 152 46.68 -38.94 -10.45
CA GLY A 152 45.22 -39.18 -10.43
C GLY A 152 44.35 -38.17 -11.21
N LYS A 153 43.19 -38.62 -11.72
CA LYS A 153 42.24 -37.84 -12.54
C LYS A 153 41.11 -37.11 -11.77
N CYS A 154 40.92 -37.39 -10.46
CA CYS A 154 39.90 -36.77 -9.59
C CYS A 154 38.48 -36.68 -10.22
N GLU A 155 37.99 -37.78 -10.80
CA GLU A 155 36.69 -37.83 -11.47
C GLU A 155 35.51 -37.80 -10.48
N ASP A 156 35.69 -38.36 -9.28
CA ASP A 156 34.66 -38.42 -8.22
C ASP A 156 34.42 -37.09 -7.48
N PHE A 157 35.13 -36.02 -7.88
CA PHE A 157 35.04 -34.70 -7.26
C PHE A 157 34.43 -33.69 -8.23
N SER A 158 33.27 -33.17 -7.88
CA SER A 158 32.42 -32.37 -8.76
C SER A 158 32.88 -30.90 -8.95
N HIS A 159 33.57 -30.30 -7.96
CA HIS A 159 33.85 -28.86 -7.96
C HIS A 159 35.30 -28.53 -7.66
N ILE A 160 35.81 -27.43 -8.21
CA ILE A 160 37.13 -26.87 -7.85
C ILE A 160 37.02 -26.16 -6.50
N LEU A 161 37.93 -26.46 -5.56
CA LEU A 161 37.87 -25.98 -4.18
C LEU A 161 37.82 -24.44 -4.07
N LYS A 162 38.49 -23.73 -5.00
CA LYS A 162 38.51 -22.25 -5.05
C LYS A 162 37.28 -21.62 -5.75
N GLN A 163 36.39 -22.42 -6.32
CA GLN A 163 35.26 -21.95 -7.14
C GLN A 163 33.93 -22.52 -6.64
N ILE A 164 33.79 -22.72 -5.32
CA ILE A 164 32.54 -23.19 -4.74
C ILE A 164 31.47 -22.10 -4.90
N PRO A 165 30.29 -22.40 -5.48
CA PRO A 165 29.21 -21.44 -5.62
C PRO A 165 28.72 -20.90 -4.28
N ALA A 166 28.25 -19.66 -4.26
CA ALA A 166 27.67 -19.06 -3.06
C ALA A 166 26.47 -19.88 -2.58
N GLY A 167 26.48 -20.26 -1.29
CA GLY A 167 25.44 -21.08 -0.67
C GLY A 167 25.82 -22.54 -0.45
N TYR A 168 27.05 -22.92 -0.79
CA TYR A 168 27.61 -24.24 -0.58
C TYR A 168 28.94 -24.18 0.19
N VAL A 169 29.30 -25.28 0.85
CA VAL A 169 30.57 -25.48 1.56
C VAL A 169 31.18 -26.84 1.19
N PRO A 170 32.51 -27.01 1.27
CA PRO A 170 33.15 -28.29 0.97
C PRO A 170 32.73 -29.38 1.97
N THR A 171 32.67 -30.63 1.51
CA THR A 171 32.41 -31.79 2.38
C THR A 171 33.63 -32.19 3.22
N GLY A 172 34.82 -31.73 2.86
CA GLY A 172 36.09 -31.94 3.57
C GLY A 172 37.07 -32.85 2.81
N GLU A 173 36.57 -33.69 1.91
CA GLU A 173 37.41 -34.54 1.06
C GLU A 173 37.91 -33.75 -0.15
N THR A 174 39.21 -33.88 -0.46
CA THR A 174 39.83 -33.18 -1.59
C THR A 174 40.72 -34.10 -2.42
N CYS A 175 40.79 -33.86 -3.72
CA CYS A 175 41.71 -34.52 -4.64
C CYS A 175 42.44 -33.49 -5.50
N THR A 176 43.74 -33.67 -5.75
CA THR A 176 44.55 -32.77 -6.58
C THR A 176 44.89 -33.42 -7.91
N THR A 177 44.49 -32.78 -9.01
CA THR A 177 44.76 -33.29 -10.37
C THR A 177 46.24 -33.12 -10.75
N CYS A 178 46.68 -33.79 -11.81
CA CYS A 178 48.02 -33.65 -12.39
C CYS A 178 48.38 -32.21 -12.84
N GLY A 179 47.40 -31.31 -12.93
CA GLY A 179 47.58 -29.89 -13.23
C GLY A 179 47.64 -28.98 -11.98
N GLY A 180 47.69 -29.57 -10.77
CA GLY A 180 47.70 -28.81 -9.51
C GLY A 180 46.34 -28.24 -9.09
N ILE A 181 45.24 -28.68 -9.72
CA ILE A 181 43.89 -28.21 -9.40
C ILE A 181 43.31 -29.09 -8.30
N THR A 182 42.99 -28.50 -7.15
CA THR A 182 42.31 -29.20 -6.06
C THR A 182 40.79 -29.16 -6.26
N LYS A 183 40.17 -30.34 -6.30
CA LYS A 183 38.72 -30.54 -6.38
C LYS A 183 38.15 -31.07 -5.05
N THR A 184 36.86 -30.84 -4.80
CA THR A 184 36.07 -31.25 -3.62
C THR A 184 34.63 -31.58 -4.04
N ASN A 185 33.91 -32.30 -3.18
CA ASN A 185 32.44 -32.32 -3.23
C ASN A 185 31.87 -31.22 -2.33
N ILE A 186 30.63 -30.81 -2.61
CA ILE A 186 29.97 -29.70 -1.93
C ILE A 186 28.66 -30.15 -1.28
N LYS A 187 28.28 -29.46 -0.22
CA LYS A 187 26.95 -29.57 0.42
C LYS A 187 26.39 -28.17 0.68
N PRO A 188 25.06 -28.00 0.82
CA PRO A 188 24.47 -26.72 1.17
C PRO A 188 25.12 -26.15 2.45
N ALA A 189 25.37 -24.85 2.46
CA ALA A 189 25.99 -24.18 3.59
C ALA A 189 25.13 -24.37 4.86
N PRO A 190 25.74 -24.68 6.01
CA PRO A 190 25.02 -24.77 7.28
C PRO A 190 24.65 -23.36 7.76
N CYS A 191 23.48 -22.87 7.37
CA CYS A 191 22.94 -21.58 7.81
C CYS A 191 22.35 -21.65 9.23
N LYS A 192 23.14 -22.09 10.20
CA LYS A 192 22.72 -22.25 11.60
C LYS A 192 22.32 -20.88 12.19
N GLY A 193 21.12 -20.79 12.76
CA GLY A 193 20.57 -19.55 13.31
C GLY A 193 19.90 -18.62 12.28
N PHE A 194 19.76 -19.06 11.02
CA PHE A 194 19.00 -18.35 10.00
C PHE A 194 17.75 -19.13 9.62
N GLN A 195 16.70 -18.43 9.23
CA GLN A 195 15.40 -18.99 8.87
C GLN A 195 14.82 -18.31 7.63
N MET A 196 13.82 -18.92 7.01
CA MET A 196 13.09 -18.34 5.89
C MET A 196 12.03 -17.37 6.42
N CYS A 197 12.02 -16.13 5.92
CA CYS A 197 11.08 -15.11 6.38
C CYS A 197 9.89 -14.98 5.43
N GLN A 198 8.70 -15.38 5.89
CA GLN A 198 7.44 -15.20 5.14
C GLN A 198 7.14 -13.71 4.86
N TYR A 199 7.42 -12.83 5.84
CA TYR A 199 7.14 -11.40 5.78
C TYR A 199 8.38 -10.55 5.48
N GLY A 200 9.47 -11.19 5.01
CA GLY A 200 10.74 -10.54 4.75
C GLY A 200 11.62 -10.32 5.98
N PRO A 201 12.87 -9.85 5.78
CA PRO A 201 13.83 -9.63 6.85
C PRO A 201 13.43 -8.46 7.75
N MET A 202 13.83 -8.51 9.02
CA MET A 202 13.56 -7.46 10.01
C MET A 202 13.95 -6.05 9.51
N SER A 203 15.07 -5.94 8.80
CA SER A 203 15.55 -4.69 8.20
C SER A 203 16.35 -5.00 6.93
N PRO A 204 16.59 -4.01 6.05
CA PRO A 204 17.49 -4.17 4.90
C PRO A 204 18.91 -4.64 5.26
N GLN A 205 19.36 -4.34 6.48
CA GLN A 205 20.68 -4.70 7.01
C GLN A 205 20.70 -6.05 7.73
N THR A 206 19.57 -6.76 7.83
CA THR A 206 19.51 -8.04 8.53
C THR A 206 20.46 -9.05 7.87
N PRO A 207 21.37 -9.68 8.63
CA PRO A 207 22.26 -10.70 8.12
C PRO A 207 21.52 -11.77 7.33
N ARG A 208 22.07 -12.12 6.17
CA ARG A 208 21.54 -13.16 5.26
C ARG A 208 22.55 -14.28 5.05
N CYS A 209 22.06 -15.51 4.99
CA CYS A 209 22.82 -16.70 4.65
C CYS A 209 22.21 -17.36 3.43
N ARG A 210 23.02 -17.71 2.43
CA ARG A 210 22.58 -18.52 1.29
C ARG A 210 22.75 -19.98 1.63
N GLN A 211 21.70 -20.78 1.46
CA GLN A 211 21.73 -22.23 1.58
C GLN A 211 21.24 -22.81 0.26
N ALA A 212 22.15 -23.32 -0.56
CA ALA A 212 21.87 -23.65 -1.96
C ALA A 212 21.22 -22.47 -2.71
N ASP A 213 19.99 -22.64 -3.20
CA ASP A 213 19.17 -21.65 -3.90
C ASP A 213 18.36 -20.74 -2.97
N LYS A 214 18.29 -21.05 -1.67
CA LYS A 214 17.48 -20.30 -0.69
C LYS A 214 18.29 -19.19 -0.02
N VAL A 215 17.62 -18.08 0.28
CA VAL A 215 18.14 -17.00 1.13
C VAL A 215 17.42 -17.05 2.47
N LEU A 216 18.18 -17.25 3.53
CA LEU A 216 17.72 -17.29 4.92
C LEU A 216 18.21 -16.03 5.65
N TYR A 217 17.51 -15.59 6.68
CA TYR A 217 17.82 -14.39 7.45
C TYR A 217 17.91 -14.70 8.95
N SER A 218 18.72 -13.93 9.68
CA SER A 218 18.88 -14.11 11.13
C SER A 218 17.69 -13.61 11.95
N ALA A 219 16.84 -12.76 11.37
CA ALA A 219 15.63 -12.24 12.00
C ALA A 219 14.56 -11.91 10.95
N CYS A 220 13.30 -12.23 11.25
CA CYS A 220 12.18 -12.00 10.35
C CYS A 220 11.21 -10.97 10.91
N LYS A 221 10.53 -10.24 10.03
CA LYS A 221 9.35 -9.49 10.42
C LYS A 221 8.24 -10.45 10.85
N THR A 222 7.44 -10.00 11.80
CA THR A 222 6.16 -10.64 12.11
C THR A 222 5.04 -9.98 11.30
N ALA A 223 3.88 -10.63 11.24
CA ALA A 223 2.68 -10.03 10.65
C ALA A 223 2.38 -8.65 11.29
N ASP A 224 2.53 -8.55 12.62
CA ASP A 224 2.37 -7.30 13.38
C ASP A 224 3.27 -6.18 12.90
N THR A 225 4.57 -6.46 12.69
CA THR A 225 5.53 -5.45 12.23
C THR A 225 5.13 -4.92 10.86
N VAL A 226 4.72 -5.81 9.94
CA VAL A 226 4.26 -5.41 8.60
C VAL A 226 3.00 -4.57 8.67
N CYS A 227 2.01 -4.95 9.48
CA CYS A 227 0.78 -4.18 9.66
C CYS A 227 1.07 -2.76 10.18
N LYS A 228 1.93 -2.62 11.19
CA LYS A 228 2.32 -1.32 11.75
C LYS A 228 3.07 -0.45 10.74
N GLU A 229 3.99 -1.03 9.96
CA GLU A 229 4.70 -0.30 8.89
C GLU A 229 3.76 0.19 7.78
N LYS A 230 2.69 -0.56 7.49
CA LYS A 230 1.65 -0.16 6.53
C LYS A 230 0.61 0.83 7.12
N GLY A 231 0.74 1.23 8.39
CA GLY A 231 -0.14 2.20 9.04
C GLY A 231 -1.29 1.62 9.86
N TYR A 232 -1.44 0.29 9.94
CA TYR A 232 -2.45 -0.37 10.77
C TYR A 232 -1.96 -0.41 12.23
N THR A 233 -2.26 0.64 12.98
CA THR A 233 -1.72 0.85 14.35
C THR A 233 -2.75 0.65 15.46
N HIS A 234 -4.04 0.54 15.11
CA HIS A 234 -5.13 0.41 16.08
C HIS A 234 -5.58 -1.04 16.21
N THR A 235 -6.03 -1.45 17.41
CA THR A 235 -6.68 -2.75 17.62
C THR A 235 -8.20 -2.66 17.66
N THR A 236 -8.73 -1.47 17.93
CA THR A 236 -10.15 -1.14 18.00
C THR A 236 -10.37 0.27 17.47
N CYS A 237 -11.43 0.47 16.69
CA CYS A 237 -11.86 1.80 16.24
C CYS A 237 -13.04 2.29 17.08
N LYS A 238 -13.25 3.60 17.12
CA LYS A 238 -14.41 4.21 17.79
C LYS A 238 -15.69 3.84 17.04
N ALA A 239 -16.84 3.93 17.72
CA ALA A 239 -18.14 3.68 17.10
C ALA A 239 -18.42 4.62 15.90
N THR A 240 -17.81 5.80 15.87
CA THR A 240 -17.91 6.80 14.80
C THR A 240 -16.90 6.60 13.67
N GLU A 241 -16.17 5.49 13.66
CA GLU A 241 -15.11 5.18 12.69
C GLU A 241 -15.45 3.87 11.94
N ASP A 242 -14.96 3.78 10.71
CA ASP A 242 -14.91 2.53 9.96
C ASP A 242 -13.53 1.89 10.15
N ALA A 243 -13.54 0.58 10.35
CA ALA A 243 -12.34 -0.20 10.57
C ALA A 243 -11.95 -0.93 9.28
N MET A 244 -10.70 -0.77 8.86
CA MET A 244 -10.12 -1.54 7.77
C MET A 244 -9.05 -2.47 8.34
N ASP A 245 -9.29 -3.77 8.28
CA ASP A 245 -8.42 -4.79 8.87
C ASP A 245 -7.13 -4.97 8.04
N CYS A 246 -6.02 -5.20 8.73
CA CYS A 246 -4.76 -5.52 8.08
C CYS A 246 -4.82 -6.94 7.46
N PRO A 247 -4.46 -7.12 6.17
CA PRO A 247 -4.48 -8.44 5.54
C PRO A 247 -3.56 -9.47 6.21
N GLU A 248 -2.44 -9.02 6.79
CA GLU A 248 -1.47 -9.92 7.44
C GLU A 248 -1.86 -10.31 8.88
N ASN A 249 -2.58 -9.44 9.61
CA ASN A 249 -3.07 -9.71 10.96
C ASN A 249 -4.36 -8.89 11.26
N PRO A 250 -5.55 -9.51 11.29
CA PRO A 250 -6.84 -8.83 11.51
C PRO A 250 -6.98 -8.13 12.88
N VAL A 251 -6.07 -8.40 13.83
CA VAL A 251 -6.02 -7.68 15.11
C VAL A 251 -5.69 -6.20 14.89
N TYR A 252 -4.87 -5.87 13.89
CA TYR A 252 -4.50 -4.49 13.59
C TYR A 252 -5.37 -3.91 12.48
N LYS A 253 -5.75 -2.65 12.67
CA LYS A 253 -6.74 -1.95 11.85
C LYS A 253 -6.29 -0.52 11.61
N THR A 254 -6.77 0.05 10.52
CA THR A 254 -6.76 1.49 10.26
C THR A 254 -8.16 2.02 10.53
N CYS A 255 -8.27 3.07 11.33
CA CYS A 255 -9.55 3.68 11.68
C CYS A 255 -9.75 4.95 10.86
N ILE A 256 -10.84 4.97 10.09
CA ILE A 256 -11.20 6.10 9.22
C ILE A 256 -12.45 6.73 9.79
N THR A 257 -12.47 8.05 9.99
CA THR A 257 -13.68 8.73 10.47
C THR A 257 -14.84 8.49 9.52
N ASN A 258 -15.92 7.90 10.03
CA ASN A 258 -17.16 7.77 9.30
C ASN A 258 -18.03 9.00 9.63
N CYS A 259 -18.08 9.94 8.69
CA CYS A 259 -18.79 11.21 8.86
C CYS A 259 -20.28 11.04 9.17
N PHE A 260 -20.91 10.00 8.62
CA PHE A 260 -22.31 9.72 8.88
C PHE A 260 -22.54 9.25 10.32
N LYS A 261 -21.79 8.25 10.77
CA LYS A 261 -21.86 7.75 12.15
C LYS A 261 -21.54 8.85 13.16
N LEU A 262 -20.54 9.69 12.86
CA LEU A 262 -20.19 10.84 13.69
C LEU A 262 -21.35 11.85 13.77
N ALA A 263 -21.95 12.22 12.63
CA ALA A 263 -23.07 13.17 12.60
C ALA A 263 -24.29 12.66 13.37
N VAL A 264 -24.64 11.38 13.23
CA VAL A 264 -25.72 10.72 13.99
C VAL A 264 -25.41 10.75 15.49
N SER A 265 -24.16 10.45 15.87
CA SER A 265 -23.74 10.49 17.28
C SER A 265 -23.80 11.90 17.89
N LEU A 266 -23.54 12.94 17.10
CA LEU A 266 -23.57 14.33 17.55
C LEU A 266 -24.99 14.92 17.57
N ASN A 267 -25.92 14.35 16.78
CA ASN A 267 -27.28 14.85 16.63
C ASN A 267 -28.30 13.69 16.75
N PRO A 268 -28.45 13.07 17.94
CA PRO A 268 -29.31 11.89 18.11
C PRO A 268 -30.80 12.14 17.84
N ASP A 269 -31.24 13.39 17.99
CA ASP A 269 -32.62 13.84 17.75
C ASP A 269 -32.87 14.31 16.31
N SER A 270 -31.85 14.25 15.46
CA SER A 270 -31.93 14.59 14.04
C SER A 270 -31.91 13.33 13.19
N GLU A 271 -32.76 13.32 12.17
CA GLU A 271 -32.57 12.42 11.04
C GLU A 271 -31.44 12.99 10.17
N ILE A 272 -30.39 12.19 9.97
CA ILE A 272 -29.22 12.58 9.18
C ILE A 272 -29.31 11.89 7.82
N LEU A 273 -29.32 12.68 6.75
CA LEU A 273 -29.33 12.15 5.39
C LEU A 273 -27.92 12.12 4.81
N PRO A 274 -27.48 10.99 4.22
CA PRO A 274 -26.20 10.91 3.53
C PRO A 274 -26.23 11.71 2.22
N TRP A 275 -25.05 12.03 1.70
CA TRP A 275 -24.89 12.93 0.55
C TRP A 275 -25.37 12.29 -0.79
N ASP A 276 -25.43 10.97 -0.85
CA ASP A 276 -25.84 10.15 -1.99
C ASP A 276 -27.27 9.61 -1.88
N ALA A 277 -28.05 10.07 -0.89
CA ALA A 277 -29.42 9.62 -0.69
C ALA A 277 -30.30 9.88 -1.92
N GLN A 278 -30.80 8.82 -2.55
CA GLN A 278 -31.83 8.88 -3.59
C GLN A 278 -33.14 8.36 -3.01
N ASN A 279 -34.18 9.20 -3.02
CA ASN A 279 -35.52 8.90 -2.48
C ASN A 279 -35.51 8.28 -1.07
N PRO A 280 -34.80 8.88 -0.09
CA PRO A 280 -34.78 8.34 1.26
C PRO A 280 -36.19 8.35 1.87
N VAL A 281 -36.53 7.28 2.58
CA VAL A 281 -37.68 7.28 3.50
C VAL A 281 -37.26 8.12 4.70
N ILE A 282 -37.79 9.34 4.79
CA ILE A 282 -37.44 10.26 5.86
C ILE A 282 -38.15 9.84 7.15
N ASP A 283 -37.41 9.66 8.23
CA ASP A 283 -37.97 9.45 9.57
C ASP A 283 -38.42 10.79 10.17
N LEU A 284 -39.72 11.09 10.01
CA LEU A 284 -40.36 12.26 10.61
C LEU A 284 -40.72 12.07 12.09
N THR A 285 -40.33 10.98 12.75
CA THR A 285 -40.41 10.90 14.22
C THR A 285 -39.31 11.73 14.90
N LYS A 286 -38.25 12.06 14.16
CA LYS A 286 -37.16 12.94 14.61
C LYS A 286 -37.59 14.40 14.58
N LYS A 287 -37.03 15.19 15.49
CA LYS A 287 -37.38 16.62 15.61
C LYS A 287 -36.86 17.46 14.45
N SER A 288 -35.74 17.05 13.86
CA SER A 288 -35.05 17.81 12.83
C SER A 288 -34.49 16.89 11.74
N LEU A 289 -34.29 17.46 10.56
CA LEU A 289 -33.76 16.79 9.40
C LEU A 289 -32.53 17.55 8.90
N LYS A 290 -31.39 16.88 8.83
CA LYS A 290 -30.11 17.51 8.46
C LYS A 290 -29.38 16.67 7.42
N SER A 291 -28.54 17.32 6.62
CA SER A 291 -27.49 16.61 5.89
C SER A 291 -26.15 16.73 6.59
N LEU A 292 -25.17 15.99 6.07
CA LEU A 292 -23.80 16.04 6.54
C LEU A 292 -23.07 17.36 6.19
N ILE A 293 -23.63 18.19 5.30
CA ILE A 293 -23.02 19.46 4.91
C ILE A 293 -22.95 20.44 6.07
N GLY A 294 -21.89 21.22 6.09
CA GLY A 294 -21.62 22.17 7.15
C GLY A 294 -21.06 21.51 8.41
N MET A 295 -20.81 20.19 8.38
CA MET A 295 -20.10 19.54 9.47
C MET A 295 -18.62 19.94 9.45
N GLU A 296 -18.21 20.68 10.47
CA GLU A 296 -16.83 21.09 10.69
C GLU A 296 -16.03 19.92 11.28
N HIS A 297 -15.60 18.99 10.43
CA HIS A 297 -14.63 17.95 10.80
C HIS A 297 -13.58 17.80 9.70
N PRO A 298 -12.26 17.76 10.02
CA PRO A 298 -11.19 17.68 9.03
C PRO A 298 -11.37 16.53 8.02
N GLY A 299 -11.87 15.38 8.50
CA GLY A 299 -12.15 14.18 7.69
C GLY A 299 -13.45 14.23 6.88
N CYS A 300 -14.26 15.30 6.96
CA CYS A 300 -15.61 15.37 6.41
C CYS A 300 -15.86 16.60 5.51
N SER A 301 -14.79 17.24 5.06
CA SER A 301 -14.77 18.58 4.48
C SER A 301 -15.27 18.70 3.02
N LYS A 302 -15.87 17.67 2.43
CA LYS A 302 -16.37 17.71 1.03
C LYS A 302 -17.66 16.93 0.86
N GLN A 303 -18.80 17.61 0.98
CA GLN A 303 -20.11 17.00 0.75
C GLN A 303 -21.00 17.92 -0.07
N GLN A 304 -21.74 17.32 -1.02
CA GLN A 304 -22.69 18.02 -1.87
C GLN A 304 -24.08 18.04 -1.24
N ARG A 305 -24.86 19.09 -1.52
CA ARG A 305 -26.23 19.25 -1.00
C ARG A 305 -27.09 18.13 -1.54
N PRO A 306 -27.56 17.19 -0.70
CA PRO A 306 -28.39 16.12 -1.20
C PRO A 306 -29.69 16.72 -1.69
N VAL A 307 -30.16 16.20 -2.81
CA VAL A 307 -31.37 16.62 -3.49
C VAL A 307 -32.39 15.51 -3.35
N ILE A 308 -33.45 15.78 -2.60
CA ILE A 308 -34.50 14.81 -2.27
C ILE A 308 -35.68 15.08 -3.19
N GLU A 309 -36.10 14.05 -3.92
CA GLU A 309 -37.26 14.11 -4.81
C GLU A 309 -38.45 13.46 -4.10
N ILE A 310 -39.56 14.19 -3.98
CA ILE A 310 -40.78 13.74 -3.30
C ILE A 310 -41.95 13.95 -4.25
N ASN A 311 -42.71 12.88 -4.50
CA ASN A 311 -43.99 12.97 -5.19
C ASN A 311 -45.11 13.02 -4.14
N ILE A 312 -45.96 14.04 -4.21
CA ILE A 312 -47.12 14.20 -3.34
C ILE A 312 -48.34 13.63 -4.06
N ASN A 313 -48.64 12.37 -3.72
CA ASN A 313 -49.86 11.64 -4.06
C ASN A 313 -50.56 11.18 -2.78
N LYS A 314 -51.78 10.63 -2.89
CA LYS A 314 -52.56 10.17 -1.74
C LYS A 314 -51.78 9.32 -0.72
N LYS A 315 -50.89 8.43 -1.16
CA LYS A 315 -50.11 7.54 -0.28
C LYS A 315 -48.94 8.26 0.40
N GLN A 316 -48.22 9.11 -0.33
CA GLN A 316 -47.05 9.81 0.18
C GLN A 316 -47.42 11.07 0.98
N LEU A 317 -48.62 11.61 0.77
CA LEU A 317 -49.15 12.73 1.55
C LEU A 317 -49.24 12.37 3.04
N GLU A 318 -49.76 11.19 3.39
CA GLU A 318 -49.82 10.72 4.78
C GLU A 318 -48.44 10.68 5.44
N GLN A 319 -47.40 10.34 4.66
CA GLN A 319 -46.04 10.26 5.14
C GLN A 319 -45.36 11.63 5.26
N TYR A 320 -45.55 12.54 4.29
CA TYR A 320 -44.76 13.76 4.17
C TYR A 320 -45.53 15.06 4.42
N GLN A 321 -46.80 14.99 4.81
CA GLN A 321 -47.63 16.18 5.07
C GLN A 321 -46.95 17.15 6.03
N ASN A 322 -46.31 16.66 7.09
CA ASN A 322 -45.72 17.52 8.12
C ASN A 322 -44.24 17.82 7.90
N LEU A 323 -43.68 17.52 6.72
CA LEU A 323 -42.24 17.65 6.43
C LEU A 323 -41.67 19.02 6.85
N PHE A 324 -42.37 20.11 6.51
CA PHE A 324 -41.92 21.48 6.81
C PHE A 324 -42.36 22.01 8.19
N GLU A 325 -42.93 21.14 9.04
CA GLU A 325 -43.12 21.44 10.46
C GLU A 325 -41.86 21.12 11.29
N HIS A 326 -40.91 20.36 10.72
CA HIS A 326 -39.63 20.04 11.35
C HIS A 326 -38.56 21.10 11.05
N ASP A 327 -37.51 21.13 11.89
CA ASP A 327 -36.33 21.94 11.62
C ASP A 327 -35.48 21.26 10.53
N ILE A 328 -35.26 21.95 9.40
CA ILE A 328 -34.58 21.43 8.22
C ILE A 328 -33.29 22.20 7.96
N GLU A 329 -32.17 21.51 7.82
CA GLU A 329 -30.86 22.13 7.62
C GLU A 329 -30.04 21.51 6.48
N ASN A 330 -29.50 22.37 5.61
CA ASN A 330 -28.56 22.03 4.54
C ASN A 330 -29.11 21.02 3.50
N LEU A 331 -30.35 21.20 3.07
CA LEU A 331 -31.06 20.26 2.17
C LEU A 331 -31.67 20.94 0.94
N ALA A 332 -31.86 20.17 -0.12
CA ALA A 332 -32.63 20.58 -1.28
C ALA A 332 -33.76 19.60 -1.55
N PHE A 333 -34.96 20.12 -1.82
CA PHE A 333 -36.15 19.36 -2.14
C PHE A 333 -36.65 19.69 -3.53
N LYS A 334 -37.04 18.67 -4.29
CA LYS A 334 -37.89 18.77 -5.47
C LYS A 334 -39.21 18.10 -5.15
N ILE A 335 -40.25 18.91 -4.98
CA ILE A 335 -41.59 18.44 -4.60
C ILE A 335 -42.48 18.50 -5.83
N ASN A 336 -42.89 17.33 -6.28
CA ASN A 336 -43.78 17.17 -7.42
C ASN A 336 -45.19 16.85 -6.93
N PHE A 337 -46.14 17.72 -7.21
CA PHE A 337 -47.54 17.54 -6.82
C PHE A 337 -48.31 16.78 -7.91
N GLU A 338 -48.78 15.58 -7.60
CA GLU A 338 -49.76 14.86 -8.46
C GLU A 338 -51.20 15.31 -8.14
N GLU A 339 -51.40 15.75 -6.90
CA GLU A 339 -52.63 16.30 -6.34
C GLU A 339 -52.37 17.72 -5.80
N SER A 340 -53.34 18.61 -5.98
CA SER A 340 -53.26 20.02 -5.57
C SER A 340 -53.51 20.16 -4.06
N VAL A 341 -52.48 19.90 -3.25
CA VAL A 341 -52.56 19.92 -1.77
C VAL A 341 -51.49 20.84 -1.18
N SER A 342 -51.86 21.64 -0.18
CA SER A 342 -50.94 22.51 0.56
C SER A 342 -50.22 21.76 1.66
N LEU A 343 -48.91 22.00 1.81
CA LEU A 343 -48.12 21.45 2.91
C LEU A 343 -48.01 22.47 4.07
N PRO A 344 -48.28 22.08 5.33
CA PRO A 344 -48.04 22.93 6.50
C PRO A 344 -46.57 23.31 6.63
N ILE A 345 -46.29 24.56 7.04
CA ILE A 345 -44.93 25.03 7.33
C ILE A 345 -44.88 25.82 8.64
N ASN A 346 -44.18 25.28 9.64
CA ASN A 346 -43.98 25.94 10.94
C ASN A 346 -42.56 25.75 11.52
N GLY A 347 -41.71 24.95 10.86
CA GLY A 347 -40.35 24.66 11.31
C GLY A 347 -39.32 25.72 10.93
N LYS A 348 -38.07 25.54 11.39
CA LYS A 348 -36.93 26.37 10.98
C LYS A 348 -36.26 25.84 9.73
N LEU A 349 -36.00 26.70 8.76
CA LEU A 349 -35.30 26.36 7.52
C LEU A 349 -33.91 27.02 7.51
N LYS A 350 -32.86 26.20 7.48
CA LYS A 350 -31.47 26.66 7.37
C LYS A 350 -30.81 26.17 6.10
N ASN A 351 -30.37 27.07 5.23
CA ASN A 351 -29.71 26.72 3.96
C ASN A 351 -30.53 25.74 3.09
N VAL A 352 -31.84 25.94 3.00
CA VAL A 352 -32.77 25.02 2.33
C VAL A 352 -33.15 25.54 0.93
N LYS A 353 -33.21 24.65 -0.06
CA LYS A 353 -33.80 24.97 -1.37
C LYS A 353 -35.01 24.09 -1.63
N VAL A 354 -36.15 24.66 -1.97
CA VAL A 354 -37.36 23.91 -2.34
C VAL A 354 -37.77 24.29 -3.76
N THR A 355 -37.96 23.29 -4.61
CA THR A 355 -38.44 23.47 -5.99
C THR A 355 -39.75 22.72 -6.16
N PHE A 356 -40.79 23.41 -6.62
CA PHE A 356 -42.10 22.81 -6.84
C PHE A 356 -42.33 22.50 -8.33
N SER A 357 -43.06 21.42 -8.60
CA SER A 357 -43.47 21.02 -9.96
C SER A 357 -44.81 20.27 -9.94
N GLY A 358 -45.36 20.01 -11.13
CA GLY A 358 -46.64 19.29 -11.27
C GLY A 358 -47.84 20.19 -11.04
N LYS A 359 -48.91 19.65 -10.44
CA LYS A 359 -50.15 20.35 -10.09
C LYS A 359 -49.99 21.15 -8.80
N VAL A 360 -49.07 22.12 -8.82
CA VAL A 360 -48.77 22.97 -7.66
C VAL A 360 -50.04 23.74 -7.27
N PRO A 361 -50.52 23.64 -6.01
CA PRO A 361 -51.67 24.42 -5.55
C PRO A 361 -51.33 25.93 -5.50
N GLU A 362 -52.34 26.77 -5.28
CA GLU A 362 -52.13 28.22 -5.14
C GLU A 362 -51.16 28.56 -4.00
N CYS A 363 -51.28 27.86 -2.86
CA CYS A 363 -50.39 27.93 -1.70
C CYS A 363 -49.71 26.56 -1.49
N PRO A 364 -48.58 26.23 -2.16
CA PRO A 364 -47.87 24.96 -1.95
C PRO A 364 -47.39 24.77 -0.53
N ILE A 365 -47.07 25.86 0.15
CA ILE A 365 -46.81 25.88 1.59
C ILE A 365 -47.71 26.90 2.26
N LYS A 366 -48.26 26.52 3.42
CA LYS A 366 -49.14 27.36 4.21
C LYS A 366 -48.87 27.14 5.70
N GLY A 367 -48.78 28.20 6.48
CA GLY A 367 -48.54 28.06 7.92
C GLY A 367 -48.66 29.37 8.65
N GLU A 368 -48.48 29.32 9.97
CA GLU A 368 -48.54 30.53 10.78
C GLU A 368 -47.24 31.31 10.67
N LYS A 369 -46.09 30.63 10.79
CA LYS A 369 -44.79 31.27 10.84
C LYS A 369 -43.66 30.30 10.48
N ALA A 370 -42.77 30.71 9.58
CA ALA A 370 -41.54 30.01 9.25
C ALA A 370 -40.31 30.86 9.61
N VAL A 371 -39.29 30.24 10.22
CA VAL A 371 -38.02 30.92 10.52
C VAL A 371 -36.99 30.51 9.48
N VAL A 372 -36.24 31.48 8.96
CA VAL A 372 -35.28 31.30 7.88
C VAL A 372 -33.89 31.73 8.33
N SER A 373 -32.89 30.87 8.15
CA SER A 373 -31.47 31.18 8.40
C SER A 373 -30.56 30.72 7.25
N GLY A 374 -29.42 31.38 7.09
CA GLY A 374 -28.54 31.15 5.94
C GLY A 374 -29.25 31.49 4.63
N VAL A 375 -29.14 30.65 3.58
CA VAL A 375 -29.80 30.90 2.29
C VAL A 375 -30.97 29.96 2.07
N VAL A 376 -32.21 30.47 2.15
CA VAL A 376 -33.43 29.72 1.85
C VAL A 376 -34.07 30.22 0.55
N SER A 377 -34.40 29.29 -0.34
CA SER A 377 -35.01 29.64 -1.63
C SER A 377 -36.19 28.73 -2.00
N PHE A 378 -37.29 29.33 -2.44
CA PHE A 378 -38.45 28.65 -3.00
C PHE A 378 -38.56 28.94 -4.50
N VAL A 379 -38.64 27.89 -5.30
CA VAL A 379 -38.66 27.97 -6.76
C VAL A 379 -39.95 27.34 -7.28
N ASN A 380 -40.60 28.01 -8.22
CA ASN A 380 -41.89 27.67 -8.81
C ASN A 380 -43.04 27.59 -7.78
N ALA A 381 -42.95 28.33 -6.68
CA ALA A 381 -44.07 28.51 -5.76
C ALA A 381 -44.93 29.69 -6.25
N PRO A 382 -46.23 29.49 -6.57
CA PRO A 382 -47.11 30.60 -6.95
C PRO A 382 -47.29 31.61 -5.80
N ASN A 383 -47.67 31.13 -4.62
CA ASN A 383 -47.75 31.94 -3.40
C ASN A 383 -47.17 31.18 -2.20
N LEU A 384 -46.35 31.85 -1.39
CA LEU A 384 -45.94 31.36 -0.07
C LEU A 384 -46.89 31.95 0.97
N CYS A 385 -47.77 31.14 1.55
CA CYS A 385 -48.88 31.59 2.40
C CYS A 385 -48.55 31.43 3.89
N THR A 386 -47.50 32.13 4.35
CA THR A 386 -46.98 32.06 5.71
C THR A 386 -46.26 33.35 6.08
N ASN A 387 -46.11 33.62 7.38
CA ASN A 387 -45.26 34.70 7.87
C ASN A 387 -43.81 34.23 7.93
N PHE A 388 -42.86 35.04 7.47
CA PHE A 388 -41.43 34.73 7.53
C PHE A 388 -40.71 35.59 8.57
N VAL A 389 -39.87 34.93 9.37
CA VAL A 389 -38.84 35.60 10.18
C VAL A 389 -37.49 35.17 9.65
N VAL A 390 -36.80 36.08 8.97
CA VAL A 390 -35.46 35.88 8.42
C VAL A 390 -34.46 36.35 9.47
N GLU A 391 -33.63 35.43 9.96
CA GLU A 391 -32.62 35.71 10.97
C GLU A 391 -31.51 36.63 10.41
N PRO A 392 -30.66 37.23 11.27
CA PRO A 392 -29.54 38.04 10.81
C PRO A 392 -28.61 37.29 9.85
N ASN A 393 -27.92 38.01 8.96
CA ASN A 393 -26.98 37.44 7.98
C ASN A 393 -27.59 36.35 7.07
N SER A 394 -28.90 36.41 6.83
CA SER A 394 -29.63 35.37 6.09
C SER A 394 -30.33 35.92 4.84
N LYS A 395 -30.79 35.04 3.97
CA LYS A 395 -31.38 35.38 2.68
C LYS A 395 -32.61 34.53 2.40
N LEU A 396 -33.73 35.19 2.09
CA LEU A 396 -34.96 34.57 1.61
C LEU A 396 -35.18 34.92 0.14
N ILE A 397 -35.35 33.91 -0.71
CA ILE A 397 -35.61 34.10 -2.14
C ILE A 397 -36.86 33.32 -2.54
N THR A 398 -37.76 33.94 -3.30
CA THR A 398 -38.90 33.25 -3.92
C THR A 398 -39.14 33.71 -5.35
N SER A 399 -39.55 32.76 -6.21
CA SER A 399 -39.92 33.04 -7.59
C SER A 399 -41.36 33.53 -7.79
N GLY A 400 -42.22 33.40 -6.78
CA GLY A 400 -43.61 33.87 -6.84
C GLY A 400 -43.91 34.91 -5.78
N ASN A 401 -45.14 34.90 -5.29
CA ASN A 401 -45.63 35.87 -4.32
C ASN A 401 -45.41 35.38 -2.88
N ILE A 402 -45.41 36.31 -1.92
CA ILE A 402 -45.56 36.02 -0.50
C ILE A 402 -46.91 36.59 -0.06
N ARG A 403 -47.75 35.77 0.57
CA ARG A 403 -49.01 36.17 1.21
C ARG A 403 -48.87 35.95 2.70
N GLY A 404 -48.41 36.97 3.38
CA GLY A 404 -47.99 36.92 4.77
C GLY A 404 -46.93 37.96 5.06
N ASN A 405 -46.62 38.08 6.34
CA ASN A 405 -45.76 39.12 6.85
C ASN A 405 -44.29 38.69 6.84
N VAL A 406 -43.37 39.62 6.59
CA VAL A 406 -41.93 39.34 6.56
C VAL A 406 -41.18 40.23 7.54
N ASN A 407 -40.45 39.63 8.47
CA ASN A 407 -39.48 40.31 9.32
C ASN A 407 -38.08 39.91 8.88
N LEU A 408 -37.24 40.88 8.54
CA LEU A 408 -35.85 40.68 8.13
C LEU A 408 -34.91 41.16 9.24
N GLY A 409 -34.04 40.27 9.71
CA GLY A 409 -32.99 40.59 10.66
C GLY A 409 -31.92 41.50 10.05
N ARG A 410 -30.98 41.93 10.89
CA ARG A 410 -29.82 42.73 10.46
C ARG A 410 -28.98 42.01 9.40
N ASP A 411 -28.41 42.76 8.45
CA ASP A 411 -27.50 42.24 7.41
C ASP A 411 -28.14 41.09 6.57
N SER A 412 -29.47 41.07 6.47
CA SER A 412 -30.21 40.04 5.73
C SER A 412 -30.76 40.54 4.40
N SER A 413 -31.21 39.62 3.54
CA SER A 413 -31.76 39.99 2.24
C SER A 413 -33.04 39.25 1.86
N LEU A 414 -33.90 39.95 1.12
CA LEU A 414 -35.16 39.46 0.60
C LEU A 414 -35.21 39.64 -0.91
N GLY A 415 -35.47 38.54 -1.64
CA GLY A 415 -35.69 38.55 -3.08
C GLY A 415 -37.04 37.93 -3.43
N VAL A 416 -37.99 38.73 -3.90
CA VAL A 416 -39.33 38.28 -4.32
C VAL A 416 -39.51 38.65 -5.78
N LYS A 417 -39.71 37.65 -6.66
CA LYS A 417 -40.01 37.92 -8.08
C LYS A 417 -41.47 38.31 -8.32
N GLY A 418 -42.39 37.93 -7.42
CA GLY A 418 -43.79 38.32 -7.44
C GLY A 418 -44.09 39.46 -6.47
N ASP A 419 -45.33 39.49 -5.98
CA ASP A 419 -45.85 40.46 -5.02
C ASP A 419 -45.60 40.02 -3.57
N LEU A 420 -45.50 40.99 -2.67
CA LEU A 420 -45.57 40.78 -1.22
C LEU A 420 -46.88 41.38 -0.71
N LEU A 421 -47.81 40.51 -0.30
CA LEU A 421 -49.11 40.87 0.27
C LEU A 421 -49.07 40.61 1.77
N GLY A 422 -48.77 41.65 2.55
CA GLY A 422 -48.43 41.56 3.97
C GLY A 422 -47.46 42.65 4.37
N TYR A 423 -47.18 42.75 5.67
CA TYR A 423 -46.24 43.74 6.16
C TYR A 423 -44.78 43.33 5.85
N LEU A 424 -43.90 44.32 5.78
CA LEU A 424 -42.46 44.11 5.66
C LEU A 424 -41.75 44.93 6.73
N LYS A 425 -41.02 44.27 7.64
CA LYS A 425 -40.15 44.93 8.61
C LYS A 425 -38.71 44.56 8.33
N ALA A 426 -37.95 45.47 7.74
CA ALA A 426 -36.55 45.28 7.44
C ALA A 426 -35.65 45.88 8.51
N GLY A 427 -34.71 45.09 9.04
CA GLY A 427 -33.70 45.53 9.98
C GLY A 427 -32.61 46.42 9.35
N SER A 428 -31.55 46.68 10.10
CA SER A 428 -30.43 47.49 9.61
C SER A 428 -29.59 46.74 8.57
N TYR A 429 -29.03 47.48 7.60
CA TYR A 429 -28.14 46.98 6.53
C TYR A 429 -28.77 45.88 5.64
N THR A 430 -30.09 45.84 5.56
CA THR A 430 -30.78 44.83 4.73
C THR A 430 -30.81 45.19 3.26
N GLU A 431 -30.93 44.18 2.40
CA GLU A 431 -31.18 44.35 0.97
C GLU A 431 -32.52 43.73 0.57
N VAL A 432 -33.47 44.55 0.11
CA VAL A 432 -34.80 44.12 -0.32
C VAL A 432 -34.95 44.35 -1.83
N LEU A 433 -35.32 43.30 -2.55
CA LEU A 433 -35.71 43.36 -3.95
C LEU A 433 -37.06 42.65 -4.16
N ILE A 434 -38.08 43.42 -4.51
CA ILE A 434 -39.41 42.93 -4.87
C ILE A 434 -39.69 43.39 -6.30
N LYS A 435 -39.85 42.44 -7.22
CA LYS A 435 -40.19 42.75 -8.63
C LYS A 435 -41.68 43.03 -8.84
N GLY A 436 -42.51 42.54 -7.92
CA GLY A 436 -43.93 42.85 -7.88
C GLY A 436 -44.23 44.11 -7.08
N LYS A 437 -45.47 44.18 -6.59
CA LYS A 437 -45.92 45.22 -5.65
C LYS A 437 -45.73 44.77 -4.21
N LEU A 438 -45.56 45.73 -3.31
CA LEU A 438 -45.72 45.54 -1.87
C LEU A 438 -47.07 46.13 -1.46
N GLU A 439 -47.99 45.31 -0.96
CA GLU A 439 -49.32 45.77 -0.53
C GLU A 439 -49.61 45.30 0.89
N TYR A 440 -50.03 46.24 1.74
CA TYR A 440 -50.45 45.93 3.09
C TYR A 440 -51.69 46.73 3.45
N ASN A 441 -52.62 46.06 4.13
CA ASN A 441 -53.83 46.64 4.69
C ASN A 441 -53.95 46.18 6.14
N ASP A 442 -54.10 47.13 7.07
CA ASP A 442 -54.17 46.83 8.50
C ASP A 442 -55.40 47.44 9.17
N PRO A 443 -56.61 46.94 8.84
CA PRO A 443 -57.85 47.53 9.32
C PRO A 443 -58.08 47.35 10.82
N LEU A 444 -57.28 46.51 11.50
CA LEU A 444 -57.43 46.15 12.91
C LEU A 444 -56.35 46.76 13.82
N ASN A 445 -55.38 47.46 13.24
CA ASN A 445 -54.36 48.10 14.05
C ASN A 445 -54.98 49.22 14.87
N SER A 446 -54.76 49.22 16.18
CA SER A 446 -55.28 50.27 17.08
C SER A 446 -54.16 51.05 17.77
N ASP A 447 -52.90 50.68 17.50
CA ASP A 447 -51.73 51.29 18.10
C ASP A 447 -51.08 52.29 17.12
N ALA A 448 -50.92 53.54 17.54
CA ALA A 448 -50.29 54.60 16.75
C ALA A 448 -48.79 54.36 16.48
N ASP A 449 -48.15 53.47 17.26
CA ASP A 449 -46.72 53.13 17.15
C ASP A 449 -46.47 51.84 16.33
N SER A 450 -47.51 51.28 15.73
CA SER A 450 -47.46 50.03 14.97
C SER A 450 -46.92 50.23 13.55
N GLU A 451 -45.61 50.34 13.44
CA GLU A 451 -44.97 50.45 12.13
C GLU A 451 -45.37 49.25 11.24
N SER A 452 -45.96 49.53 10.08
CA SER A 452 -46.51 48.52 9.18
C SER A 452 -45.45 48.07 8.17
N ILE A 453 -45.02 48.98 7.30
CA ILE A 453 -43.91 48.74 6.37
C ILE A 453 -42.71 49.53 6.89
N VAL A 454 -41.61 48.85 7.21
CA VAL A 454 -40.42 49.44 7.82
C VAL A 454 -39.21 49.08 7.01
N PHE A 455 -38.44 50.09 6.64
CA PHE A 455 -37.13 49.97 6.04
C PHE A 455 -36.09 50.47 7.04
N GLY A 456 -35.30 49.55 7.58
CA GLY A 456 -34.33 49.83 8.64
C GLY A 456 -33.15 50.68 8.21
N CYS A 457 -32.27 50.99 9.15
CA CYS A 457 -31.16 51.91 8.92
C CYS A 457 -30.18 51.36 7.87
N ASN A 458 -29.66 52.22 6.99
CA ASN A 458 -28.76 51.81 5.89
C ASN A 458 -29.30 50.68 5.00
N SER A 459 -30.62 50.44 4.99
CA SER A 459 -31.23 49.43 4.12
C SER A 459 -31.25 49.89 2.66
N LYS A 460 -31.16 48.94 1.73
CA LYS A 460 -31.32 49.19 0.29
C LYS A 460 -32.54 48.44 -0.19
N ASN A 461 -33.55 49.16 -0.67
CA ASN A 461 -34.85 48.57 -0.98
C ASN A 461 -35.26 48.97 -2.39
N LYS A 462 -35.64 47.97 -3.20
CA LYS A 462 -36.15 48.17 -4.56
C LYS A 462 -37.46 47.41 -4.77
N ILE A 463 -38.53 48.14 -5.11
CA ILE A 463 -39.89 47.65 -5.29
C ILE A 463 -40.39 48.05 -6.70
N GLU A 464 -40.24 47.16 -7.68
CA GLU A 464 -40.37 47.52 -9.10
C GLU A 464 -41.78 47.94 -9.52
N LYS A 465 -42.85 47.43 -8.90
CA LYS A 465 -44.24 47.85 -9.21
C LYS A 465 -44.89 48.75 -8.17
N GLY A 466 -44.09 49.29 -7.25
CA GLY A 466 -44.55 50.25 -6.25
C GLY A 466 -45.14 49.62 -4.99
N ILE A 467 -45.54 50.51 -4.08
CA ILE A 467 -46.04 50.17 -2.74
C ILE A 467 -47.50 50.65 -2.63
N VAL A 468 -48.36 49.83 -2.04
CA VAL A 468 -49.72 50.19 -1.64
C VAL A 468 -49.82 50.05 -0.13
N ALA A 469 -49.91 51.17 0.57
CA ALA A 469 -50.15 51.21 2.00
C ALA A 469 -51.60 51.66 2.24
N ASP A 470 -52.47 50.69 2.52
CA ASP A 470 -53.86 50.90 2.87
C ASP A 470 -54.00 50.91 4.39
N THR A 471 -54.52 52.01 4.96
CA THR A 471 -54.63 52.22 6.42
C THR A 471 -53.36 51.82 7.19
N SER A 472 -52.19 52.10 6.59
CA SER A 472 -50.90 51.64 7.10
C SER A 472 -49.79 52.66 6.88
N SER A 473 -48.75 52.54 7.70
CA SER A 473 -47.61 53.47 7.69
C SER A 473 -46.39 52.85 7.01
N ILE A 474 -45.73 53.63 6.16
CA ILE A 474 -44.42 53.33 5.59
C ILE A 474 -43.37 54.14 6.34
N VAL A 475 -42.39 53.48 6.94
CA VAL A 475 -41.30 54.11 7.68
C VAL A 475 -39.98 53.81 6.99
N VAL A 476 -39.24 54.85 6.63
CA VAL A 476 -37.87 54.74 6.11
C VAL A 476 -36.93 55.33 7.17
N LYS A 477 -36.16 54.46 7.82
CA LYS A 477 -35.20 54.84 8.88
C LYS A 477 -33.92 55.44 8.30
N GLN A 478 -33.08 55.97 9.18
CA GLN A 478 -31.92 56.78 8.83
C GLN A 478 -31.00 56.10 7.79
N TYR A 479 -30.56 56.85 6.79
CA TYR A 479 -29.74 56.37 5.67
C TYR A 479 -30.37 55.25 4.81
N GLY A 480 -31.63 54.89 5.05
CA GLY A 480 -32.36 53.94 4.23
C GLY A 480 -32.59 54.48 2.81
N LYS A 481 -32.50 53.60 1.82
CA LYS A 481 -32.79 53.89 0.42
C LYS A 481 -34.02 53.09 -0.01
N LEU A 482 -35.02 53.76 -0.54
CA LEU A 482 -36.21 53.14 -1.09
C LEU A 482 -36.42 53.58 -2.54
N ASP A 483 -36.36 52.62 -3.44
CA ASP A 483 -36.55 52.77 -4.86
C ASP A 483 -37.83 52.05 -5.27
N ALA A 484 -38.90 52.79 -5.55
CA ALA A 484 -40.20 52.23 -5.89
C ALA A 484 -40.78 52.94 -7.12
N ALA A 485 -41.56 52.25 -7.96
CA ALA A 485 -42.19 52.92 -9.11
C ALA A 485 -43.16 54.03 -8.69
N ASN A 486 -43.93 53.77 -7.64
CA ASN A 486 -44.83 54.72 -6.99
C ASN A 486 -45.16 54.25 -5.57
N ILE A 487 -45.71 55.14 -4.75
CA ILE A 487 -46.24 54.84 -3.42
C ILE A 487 -47.68 55.33 -3.36
N LEU A 488 -48.62 54.39 -3.24
CA LEU A 488 -50.04 54.65 -3.10
C LEU A 488 -50.42 54.53 -1.63
N LEU A 489 -50.86 55.65 -1.06
CA LEU A 489 -51.35 55.72 0.31
C LEU A 489 -52.88 55.81 0.27
N LYS A 490 -53.57 54.97 1.03
CA LYS A 490 -55.03 55.01 1.18
C LYS A 490 -55.41 55.20 2.64
N SER A 491 -56.28 56.17 2.91
CA SER A 491 -56.88 56.41 4.21
C SER A 491 -58.36 56.09 4.19
N THR A 492 -58.90 55.77 5.37
CA THR A 492 -60.35 55.61 5.63
C THR A 492 -60.91 56.70 6.53
N SER A 493 -60.05 57.59 7.06
CA SER A 493 -60.44 58.83 7.77
C SER A 493 -59.51 59.98 7.40
N ASP A 494 -59.93 61.20 7.68
CA ASP A 494 -59.12 62.42 7.66
C ASP A 494 -58.75 62.90 9.08
N ASN A 495 -59.18 62.17 10.12
CA ASN A 495 -58.93 62.55 11.48
C ASN A 495 -57.49 62.19 11.89
N LEU A 496 -56.65 63.21 12.01
CA LEU A 496 -55.26 63.08 12.49
C LEU A 496 -55.13 62.44 13.88
N GLN A 497 -56.20 62.40 14.68
CA GLN A 497 -56.25 61.72 15.98
C GLN A 497 -56.53 60.20 15.87
N LEU A 498 -56.85 59.70 14.67
CA LEU A 498 -57.10 58.29 14.36
C LEU A 498 -56.00 57.74 13.42
N PRO A 499 -54.74 57.69 13.86
CA PRO A 499 -53.60 57.41 12.98
C PRO A 499 -53.66 56.05 12.27
N ASN A 500 -54.39 55.09 12.83
CA ASN A 500 -54.65 53.77 12.26
C ASN A 500 -55.64 53.74 11.08
N THR A 501 -56.28 54.88 10.80
CA THR A 501 -57.16 55.05 9.64
C THR A 501 -56.48 55.84 8.52
N LEU A 502 -55.20 56.17 8.69
CA LEU A 502 -54.44 56.99 7.76
C LEU A 502 -53.35 56.19 7.06
N GLY A 503 -53.33 56.25 5.73
CA GLY A 503 -52.14 55.94 4.96
C GLY A 503 -51.09 57.03 5.17
N SER A 504 -49.87 56.66 5.58
CA SER A 504 -48.82 57.65 5.83
C SER A 504 -47.42 57.16 5.44
N ILE A 505 -46.53 58.10 5.17
CA ILE A 505 -45.10 57.84 4.95
C ILE A 505 -44.27 58.72 5.88
N HIS A 506 -43.28 58.11 6.54
CA HIS A 506 -42.39 58.70 7.54
C HIS A 506 -40.95 58.55 7.06
N LEU A 507 -40.26 59.67 6.88
CA LEU A 507 -38.88 59.70 6.42
C LEU A 507 -37.95 60.29 7.48
N HIS A 508 -37.00 59.48 7.95
CA HIS A 508 -36.00 59.90 8.92
C HIS A 508 -34.81 60.63 8.24
N LYS A 509 -33.87 61.13 9.04
CA LYS A 509 -32.67 61.82 8.53
C LYS A 509 -31.87 60.97 7.53
N TYR A 510 -31.43 61.62 6.45
CA TYR A 510 -30.59 61.09 5.37
C TYR A 510 -31.19 59.95 4.51
N THR A 511 -32.51 59.74 4.56
CA THR A 511 -33.18 58.78 3.67
C THR A 511 -33.13 59.22 2.21
N LYS A 512 -33.10 58.25 1.29
CA LYS A 512 -33.28 58.49 -0.15
C LYS A 512 -34.53 57.78 -0.65
N LEU A 513 -35.39 58.52 -1.37
CA LEU A 513 -36.54 57.97 -2.10
C LEU A 513 -36.29 58.07 -3.61
N PHE A 514 -36.81 57.12 -4.39
CA PHE A 514 -36.75 57.11 -5.86
C PHE A 514 -35.32 57.20 -6.42
N SER A 515 -34.36 56.63 -5.70
CA SER A 515 -32.93 56.85 -5.95
C SER A 515 -32.41 56.34 -7.30
N THR A 516 -33.13 55.48 -8.05
CA THR A 516 -32.67 55.02 -9.37
C THR A 516 -33.50 55.52 -10.56
N TYR A 517 -34.54 56.31 -10.31
CA TYR A 517 -35.42 56.85 -11.35
C TYR A 517 -35.07 58.29 -11.77
N GLY A 518 -33.95 58.82 -11.27
CA GLY A 518 -33.35 60.06 -11.76
C GLY A 518 -32.23 59.80 -12.79
N ASN A 519 -31.97 60.75 -13.67
CA ASN A 519 -30.88 60.66 -14.65
C ASN A 519 -29.52 60.51 -13.92
N GLU A 520 -28.54 59.81 -14.51
CA GLU A 520 -27.21 59.63 -13.92
C GLU A 520 -26.61 60.99 -13.46
N GLY A 521 -26.54 61.22 -12.15
CA GLY A 521 -26.07 62.48 -11.55
C GLY A 521 -27.14 63.28 -10.80
N GLU A 522 -28.41 63.02 -11.06
CA GLU A 522 -29.57 63.49 -10.31
C GLU A 522 -30.19 62.29 -9.61
N ASP A 523 -29.54 61.74 -8.57
CA ASP A 523 -30.34 61.17 -7.50
C ASP A 523 -31.36 62.27 -7.19
N THR A 524 -32.68 62.02 -7.30
CA THR A 524 -33.65 62.89 -6.62
C THR A 524 -33.42 62.64 -5.12
N ILE A 525 -32.31 63.17 -4.62
CA ILE A 525 -32.11 63.46 -3.23
C ILE A 525 -33.26 64.43 -3.01
N PHE A 526 -34.34 63.98 -2.37
CA PHE A 526 -35.12 64.91 -1.58
C PHE A 526 -34.08 65.52 -0.65
N PRO A 527 -33.57 66.74 -0.92
CA PRO A 527 -32.55 67.30 -0.08
C PRO A 527 -33.30 67.59 1.19
N LEU A 528 -33.16 66.70 2.16
CA LEU A 528 -33.53 67.00 3.53
C LEU A 528 -32.72 68.24 3.81
N MET A 529 -33.37 69.40 3.85
CA MET A 529 -32.67 70.66 4.08
C MET A 529 -31.77 70.45 5.28
N ASN A 530 -30.46 70.63 5.09
CA ASN A 530 -29.54 70.70 6.20
C ASN A 530 -30.14 71.66 7.22
N ASN A 531 -30.07 71.25 8.48
CA ASN A 531 -30.68 72.00 9.56
C ASN A 531 -29.90 73.32 9.67
N ASP A 532 -30.45 74.43 9.14
CA ASP A 532 -29.81 75.76 9.19
C ASP A 532 -29.77 76.36 10.61
N GLY A 533 -29.73 75.53 11.66
CA GLY A 533 -29.61 75.92 13.07
C GLY A 533 -30.80 76.70 13.65
N ASN A 534 -31.74 77.17 12.81
CA ASN A 534 -32.83 78.06 13.21
C ASN A 534 -34.17 77.36 13.50
N THR A 535 -34.34 76.09 13.14
CA THR A 535 -35.50 75.27 13.55
C THR A 535 -35.09 74.33 14.67
N LYS A 536 -35.16 74.81 15.92
CA LYS A 536 -34.68 74.11 17.12
C LYS A 536 -35.52 72.91 17.58
N ASP A 537 -36.65 72.59 16.95
CA ASP A 537 -37.67 71.72 17.56
C ASP A 537 -38.08 70.47 16.75
N CYS A 538 -37.27 70.00 15.79
CA CYS A 538 -37.68 68.87 14.94
C CYS A 538 -36.59 67.79 14.81
N ASP A 539 -36.93 66.55 15.20
CA ASP A 539 -36.06 65.37 15.10
C ASP A 539 -36.22 64.66 13.74
N ASP A 540 -37.42 64.72 13.15
CA ASP A 540 -37.74 64.39 11.76
C ASP A 540 -38.25 65.62 11.02
N LYS A 541 -38.16 65.65 9.68
CA LYS A 541 -38.71 66.76 8.89
C LYS A 541 -39.88 66.40 7.96
N TYR A 542 -40.26 65.15 7.77
CA TYR A 542 -41.07 64.81 6.59
C TYR A 542 -42.02 63.62 6.81
N TYR A 543 -43.25 63.89 7.30
CA TYR A 543 -44.40 62.99 7.14
C TYR A 543 -45.45 63.58 6.19
N VAL A 544 -46.01 62.77 5.28
CA VAL A 544 -47.22 63.10 4.50
C VAL A 544 -48.40 62.38 5.14
N HIS A 545 -49.35 63.14 5.68
CA HIS A 545 -50.68 62.63 6.01
C HIS A 545 -51.67 63.04 4.93
N ILE A 546 -52.54 62.11 4.54
CA ILE A 546 -53.65 62.39 3.63
C ILE A 546 -54.89 62.62 4.48
N GLY A 547 -55.49 63.80 4.34
CA GLY A 547 -56.75 64.15 4.99
C GLY A 547 -57.14 65.60 4.74
N SER A 548 -57.68 65.93 3.56
CA SER A 548 -58.45 67.16 3.36
C SER A 548 -59.44 67.09 2.19
N ALA A 549 -60.23 66.01 2.08
CA ALA A 549 -61.36 66.01 1.14
C ALA A 549 -62.55 65.23 1.70
N VAL A 550 -63.72 65.88 1.60
CA VAL A 550 -65.00 65.59 2.26
C VAL A 550 -65.75 64.39 1.63
N ASP A 551 -65.09 63.56 0.81
CA ASP A 551 -65.74 62.43 0.12
C ASP A 551 -65.06 61.09 0.45
N GLN A 552 -65.85 60.18 1.04
CA GLN A 552 -65.43 58.88 1.59
C GLN A 552 -64.88 57.90 0.55
N ASN A 553 -65.08 58.16 -0.75
CA ASN A 553 -64.72 57.21 -1.80
C ASN A 553 -63.28 57.34 -2.35
N GLN A 554 -62.52 58.39 -2.07
CA GLN A 554 -61.12 58.50 -2.52
C GLN A 554 -60.26 59.39 -1.61
N GLN A 555 -59.90 58.91 -0.41
CA GLN A 555 -58.76 59.47 0.33
C GLN A 555 -57.48 58.72 -0.06
N THR A 556 -57.14 58.80 -1.35
CA THR A 556 -55.98 58.14 -1.93
C THR A 556 -55.00 59.19 -2.46
N MET A 557 -53.71 59.02 -2.18
CA MET A 557 -52.64 59.83 -2.76
C MET A 557 -51.59 58.93 -3.38
N SER A 558 -51.23 59.23 -4.63
CA SER A 558 -50.07 58.65 -5.29
C SER A 558 -48.86 59.58 -5.10
N ILE A 559 -47.73 59.00 -4.70
CA ILE A 559 -46.42 59.64 -4.69
C ILE A 559 -45.58 58.95 -5.76
N GLU A 560 -45.10 59.74 -6.71
CA GLU A 560 -44.35 59.33 -7.90
C GLU A 560 -43.00 60.07 -7.93
N PRO A 561 -41.99 59.54 -8.64
CA PRO A 561 -40.67 60.16 -8.74
C PRO A 561 -40.68 61.63 -9.21
N SER A 562 -41.70 62.04 -9.97
CA SER A 562 -41.85 63.38 -10.54
C SER A 562 -42.54 64.39 -9.61
N ASN A 563 -43.10 63.97 -8.46
CA ASN A 563 -43.83 64.88 -7.58
C ASN A 563 -42.90 65.81 -6.79
N ARG A 564 -43.22 67.11 -6.76
CA ARG A 564 -42.67 68.05 -5.77
C ARG A 564 -43.45 67.88 -4.46
N LEU A 565 -42.77 67.43 -3.41
CA LEU A 565 -43.41 67.11 -2.13
C LEU A 565 -43.31 68.23 -1.09
N GLU A 566 -42.54 69.29 -1.37
CA GLU A 566 -42.16 70.38 -0.46
C GLU A 566 -43.34 70.96 0.36
N ASP A 567 -44.52 71.13 -0.26
CA ASP A 567 -45.70 71.72 0.38
C ASP A 567 -46.56 70.72 1.19
N LYS A 568 -46.26 69.42 1.11
CA LYS A 568 -47.08 68.35 1.72
C LYS A 568 -46.50 67.80 3.03
N TRP A 569 -45.40 68.38 3.51
CA TRP A 569 -44.65 67.86 4.63
C TRP A 569 -44.93 68.62 5.92
N GLN A 570 -45.01 67.87 7.02
CA GLN A 570 -45.10 68.41 8.37
C GLN A 570 -43.97 67.85 9.24
N CYS A 571 -43.54 68.64 10.23
CA CYS A 571 -42.46 68.28 11.14
C CYS A 571 -43.00 67.66 12.44
N ARG A 572 -42.28 66.68 13.00
CA ARG A 572 -42.62 66.02 14.28
C ARG A 572 -41.37 65.72 15.10
N LYS A 573 -41.52 65.74 16.43
CA LYS A 573 -40.52 65.26 17.37
C LYS A 573 -40.68 63.76 17.60
N LEU A 574 -39.60 62.99 17.42
CA LEU A 574 -39.58 61.55 17.64
C LEU A 574 -39.27 61.20 19.09
N ARG A 575 -39.74 60.04 19.56
CA ARG A 575 -39.27 59.45 20.82
C ARG A 575 -37.88 58.80 20.61
N SER A 576 -37.06 58.70 21.66
CA SER A 576 -35.72 58.06 21.60
C SER A 576 -35.71 56.72 20.85
N LYS A 577 -36.65 55.84 21.19
CA LYS A 577 -36.78 54.50 20.60
C LYS A 577 -37.04 54.50 19.09
N GLN A 578 -37.59 55.59 18.54
CA GLN A 578 -37.83 55.75 17.10
C GLN A 578 -36.60 56.31 16.37
N MET A 579 -35.72 57.02 17.10
CA MET A 579 -34.46 57.55 16.59
C MET A 579 -33.32 56.53 16.62
N GLU A 580 -33.43 55.50 17.46
CA GLU A 580 -32.43 54.45 17.61
C GLU A 580 -32.30 53.62 16.32
N CYS A 581 -31.12 53.71 15.70
CA CYS A 581 -30.58 52.63 14.89
C CYS A 581 -29.84 51.70 15.85
N ASP A 582 -30.30 50.46 16.01
CA ASP A 582 -29.61 49.45 16.85
C ASP A 582 -28.11 49.37 16.55
#